data_AF-A0A1V5NJQ6-F1
#
_entry.id   AF-A0A1V5NJQ6-F1
#
_cell.length_a   1.000
_cell.length_b   1.000
_cell.length_c   1.000
_cell.angle_alpha   90.00
_cell.angle_beta   90.00
_cell.angle_gamma   90.00
#
_symmetry.space_group_name_H-M   'P 1'
#
loop_
_entity.id
_entity.type
_entity.pdbx_description
1 polymer ?
#
loop_
_entity_poly.entity_id
_entity_poly.type
_entity_poly.pdbx_seq_one_letter_code
_entity_poly.pdbx_strand_id
1 'polypeptide(L)'
;MLLGIAISMFISAGKSLSREFVGLVADTHAEEGLRSAYWLDLAVTDGLSGEEASKAFLNAVRGTHPTRRVGVSSMVFDQAKPLYRVSKEAWSPFIYIEEERHIDLGIKWLIWGIIGVCAAVIIHGKTRDRDVLPLALLTDEDELEEDEDRSPE
;
A
#
# COMPACT_ATOMS: atom_id res chain seq x y z
N MET A 1 13.69 -6.89 8.68
CA MET A 1 12.21 -6.93 8.77
C MET A 1 11.53 -5.77 8.03
N LEU A 2 11.90 -4.51 8.29
CA LEU A 2 11.29 -3.33 7.65
C LEU A 2 11.37 -3.31 6.13
N LEU A 3 12.51 -3.72 5.55
CA LEU A 3 12.65 -3.82 4.09
C LEU A 3 11.67 -4.83 3.48
N GLY A 4 11.45 -5.97 4.14
CA GLY A 4 10.49 -6.97 3.69
C GLY A 4 9.04 -6.45 3.73
N ILE A 5 8.70 -5.68 4.76
CA ILE A 5 7.41 -4.99 4.85
C ILE A 5 7.29 -3.97 3.70
N ALA A 6 8.31 -3.15 3.46
CA ALA A 6 8.30 -2.17 2.38
C ALA A 6 8.10 -2.82 1.00
N ILE A 7 8.80 -3.93 0.72
CA ILE A 7 8.63 -4.70 -0.52
C ILE A 7 7.18 -5.18 -0.67
N SER A 8 6.57 -5.69 0.39
CA SER A 8 5.17 -6.14 0.35
C SER A 8 4.19 -5.01 0.03
N MET A 9 4.49 -3.79 0.49
CA MET A 9 3.70 -2.60 0.17
C MET A 9 3.88 -2.20 -1.30
N PHE A 10 5.09 -2.25 -1.85
CA PHE A 10 5.31 -1.99 -3.28
C PHE A 10 4.63 -3.02 -4.18
N ILE A 11 4.63 -4.31 -3.81
CA ILE A 11 3.89 -5.35 -4.53
C ILE A 11 2.39 -5.04 -4.51
N SER A 12 1.86 -4.64 -3.35
CA SER A 12 0.45 -4.26 -3.21
C SER A 12 0.11 -3.01 -4.03
N ALA A 13 1.01 -2.03 -4.08
CA ALA A 13 0.89 -0.84 -4.92
C ALA A 13 0.86 -1.22 -6.41
N GLY A 14 1.81 -2.03 -6.86
CA GLY A 14 1.89 -2.52 -8.24
C GLY A 14 0.63 -3.27 -8.64
N LYS A 15 0.18 -4.22 -7.83
CA LYS A 15 -1.08 -4.95 -8.07
C LYS A 15 -2.30 -4.04 -8.06
N SER A 16 -2.29 -2.95 -7.30
CA SER A 16 -3.40 -2.00 -7.33
C SER A 16 -3.40 -1.18 -8.60
N LEU A 17 -2.26 -0.55 -8.90
CA LEU A 17 -2.07 0.37 -10.03
C LEU A 17 -2.20 -0.33 -11.38
N SER A 18 -1.69 -1.56 -11.52
CA SER A 18 -1.74 -2.30 -12.79
C SER A 18 -3.13 -2.79 -13.18
N ARG A 19 -4.15 -2.65 -12.32
CA ARG A 19 -5.51 -3.09 -12.62
C ARG A 19 -6.20 -2.10 -13.55
N GLU A 20 -6.83 -2.65 -14.57
CA GLU A 20 -7.74 -1.97 -15.47
C GLU A 20 -9.15 -2.54 -15.27
N PHE A 21 -10.16 -1.67 -15.22
CA PHE A 21 -11.56 -2.07 -15.14
C PHE A 21 -12.50 -0.94 -15.56
N VAL A 22 -13.65 -1.32 -16.12
CA VAL A 22 -14.79 -0.44 -16.40
C VAL A 22 -16.07 -1.21 -16.07
N GLY A 23 -17.03 -0.54 -15.44
CA GLY A 23 -18.33 -1.14 -15.19
C GLY A 23 -19.26 -0.23 -14.38
N LEU A 24 -20.48 -0.69 -14.19
CA LEU A 24 -21.46 -0.04 -13.32
C LEU A 24 -21.41 -0.67 -11.93
N VAL A 25 -21.45 0.11 -10.86
CA VAL A 25 -21.51 -0.43 -9.50
C VAL A 25 -22.82 -1.19 -9.33
N ALA A 26 -22.73 -2.50 -9.09
CA ALA A 26 -23.87 -3.37 -8.77
C ALA A 26 -24.08 -3.46 -7.26
N ASP A 27 -23.01 -3.60 -6.49
CA ASP A 27 -23.05 -3.67 -5.03
C ASP A 27 -21.73 -3.15 -4.41
N THR A 28 -21.77 -2.83 -3.12
CA THR A 28 -20.61 -2.40 -2.33
C THR A 28 -20.50 -3.22 -1.05
N HIS A 29 -19.26 -3.65 -0.73
CA HIS A 29 -18.99 -4.44 0.46
C HIS A 29 -17.81 -3.87 1.23
N ALA A 30 -18.00 -3.65 2.53
CA ALA A 30 -16.92 -3.33 3.46
C ALA A 30 -16.65 -4.55 4.34
N GLU A 31 -15.40 -5.00 4.38
CA GLU A 31 -14.95 -5.99 5.36
C GLU A 31 -14.28 -5.25 6.53
N GLU A 32 -14.92 -5.28 7.69
CA GLU A 32 -14.38 -4.70 8.93
C GLU A 32 -13.41 -5.69 9.60
N GLY A 33 -12.23 -5.19 10.02
CA GLY A 33 -11.21 -5.99 10.69
C GLY A 33 -9.81 -5.39 10.58
N LEU A 34 -8.78 -6.18 10.91
CA LEU A 34 -7.36 -5.76 10.83
C LEU A 34 -6.90 -5.36 9.41
N ARG A 35 -7.66 -5.75 8.39
CA ARG A 35 -7.42 -5.42 6.98
C ARG A 35 -8.66 -4.80 6.37
N SER A 36 -9.17 -3.71 6.96
CA SER A 36 -10.31 -2.95 6.41
C SER A 36 -10.18 -2.85 4.89
N ALA A 37 -11.07 -3.55 4.18
CA ALA A 37 -11.02 -3.68 2.74
C ALA A 37 -12.36 -3.24 2.18
N TYR A 38 -12.29 -2.34 1.21
CA TYR A 38 -13.45 -1.79 0.54
C TYR A 38 -13.53 -2.38 -0.86
N TRP A 39 -14.65 -3.02 -1.16
CA TRP A 39 -14.87 -3.76 -2.39
C TRP A 39 -16.07 -3.17 -3.15
N LEU A 40 -15.90 -3.00 -4.45
CA LEU A 40 -16.99 -2.72 -5.38
C LEU A 40 -17.22 -3.95 -6.25
N ASP A 41 -18.47 -4.37 -6.38
CA ASP A 41 -18.86 -5.39 -7.35
C ASP A 41 -19.41 -4.68 -8.58
N LEU A 42 -18.69 -4.80 -9.71
CA LEU A 42 -19.00 -4.09 -10.95
C LEU A 42 -19.71 -5.02 -11.93
N ALA A 43 -20.85 -4.58 -12.46
CA ALA A 43 -21.43 -5.16 -13.67
C ALA A 43 -20.54 -4.76 -14.86
N VAL A 44 -20.02 -5.75 -15.58
CA VAL A 44 -19.14 -5.50 -16.74
C VAL A 44 -19.97 -4.93 -17.89
N THR A 45 -19.62 -3.74 -18.35
CA THR A 45 -20.35 -3.01 -19.40
C THR A 45 -19.49 -2.64 -20.61
N ASP A 46 -18.31 -3.23 -20.75
CA ASP A 46 -17.42 -2.91 -21.87
C ASP A 46 -18.10 -3.18 -23.23
N GLY A 47 -18.16 -2.15 -24.07
CA GLY A 47 -18.75 -2.21 -25.40
C GLY A 47 -20.28 -2.27 -25.45
N LEU A 48 -20.97 -2.16 -24.31
CA LEU A 48 -22.45 -2.18 -24.27
C LEU A 48 -23.04 -0.79 -24.50
N SER A 49 -24.10 -0.72 -25.31
CA SER A 49 -24.92 0.48 -25.46
C SER A 49 -25.79 0.73 -24.21
N GLY A 50 -26.35 1.94 -24.04
CA GLY A 50 -27.03 2.33 -22.79
C GLY A 50 -28.16 1.40 -22.32
N GLU A 51 -28.94 0.84 -23.24
CA GLU A 51 -29.99 -0.13 -22.90
C GLU A 51 -29.42 -1.49 -22.49
N GLU A 52 -28.37 -1.95 -23.19
CA GLU A 52 -27.67 -3.20 -22.89
C GLU A 52 -26.91 -3.12 -21.55
N ALA A 53 -26.28 -1.98 -21.27
CA ALA A 53 -25.61 -1.71 -20.00
C ALA A 53 -26.61 -1.71 -18.82
N SER A 54 -27.78 -1.10 -19.01
CA SER A 54 -28.87 -1.11 -18.01
C SER A 54 -29.38 -2.53 -17.75
N LYS A 55 -29.54 -3.33 -18.82
CA LYS A 55 -29.94 -4.74 -18.70
C LYS A 55 -28.86 -5.60 -18.02
N ALA A 56 -27.59 -5.38 -18.35
CA ALA A 56 -26.46 -6.05 -17.71
C ALA A 56 -26.39 -5.74 -16.21
N PHE A 57 -26.58 -4.48 -15.82
CA PHE A 57 -26.69 -4.08 -14.41
C PHE A 57 -27.85 -4.77 -13.70
N LEU A 58 -29.07 -4.74 -14.28
CA LEU A 58 -30.24 -5.38 -13.65
C LEU A 58 -30.05 -6.88 -13.46
N ASN A 59 -29.40 -7.54 -14.41
CA ASN A 59 -29.06 -8.95 -14.31
C ASN A 59 -27.95 -9.20 -13.27
N ALA A 60 -26.97 -8.29 -13.14
CA ALA A 60 -25.93 -8.37 -12.12
C ALA A 60 -26.51 -8.26 -10.70
N VAL A 61 -27.42 -7.31 -10.47
CA VAL A 61 -28.13 -7.18 -9.19
C VAL A 61 -28.98 -8.41 -8.86
N ARG A 62 -29.55 -9.07 -9.87
CA ARG A 62 -30.32 -10.33 -9.71
C ARG A 62 -29.43 -11.57 -9.55
N GLY A 63 -28.10 -11.42 -9.60
CA GLY A 63 -27.15 -12.53 -9.53
C GLY A 63 -27.11 -13.41 -10.79
N THR A 64 -27.67 -12.95 -11.90
CA THR A 64 -27.73 -13.69 -13.18
C THR A 64 -26.69 -13.22 -14.20
N HIS A 65 -25.91 -12.19 -13.89
CA HIS A 65 -24.82 -11.69 -14.73
C HIS A 65 -23.49 -11.72 -13.96
N PRO A 66 -22.35 -12.02 -14.61
CA PRO A 66 -21.05 -11.93 -13.97
C PRO A 66 -20.77 -10.52 -13.48
N THR A 67 -20.31 -10.43 -12.23
CA THR A 67 -19.76 -9.23 -11.62
C THR A 67 -18.25 -9.38 -11.44
N ARG A 68 -17.54 -8.25 -11.47
CA ARG A 68 -16.11 -8.17 -11.18
C ARG A 68 -15.91 -7.42 -9.88
N ARG A 69 -15.37 -8.11 -8.88
CA ARG A 69 -14.99 -7.52 -7.60
C ARG A 69 -13.67 -6.76 -7.71
N VAL A 70 -13.64 -5.50 -7.29
CA VAL A 70 -12.44 -4.66 -7.27
C VAL A 70 -12.23 -4.01 -5.91
N GLY A 71 -10.99 -4.06 -5.41
CA GLY A 71 -10.61 -3.44 -4.14
C GLY A 71 -10.21 -1.99 -4.35
N VAL A 72 -10.84 -1.07 -3.63
CA VAL A 72 -10.71 0.38 -3.79
C VAL A 72 -10.32 1.07 -2.48
N SER A 73 -10.04 2.38 -2.55
CA SER A 73 -9.83 3.20 -1.35
C SER A 73 -11.17 3.51 -0.67
N SER A 74 -11.15 3.84 0.63
CA SER A 74 -12.35 4.27 1.35
C SER A 74 -13.03 5.47 0.67
N MET A 75 -12.24 6.42 0.18
CA MET A 75 -12.75 7.60 -0.54
C MET A 75 -13.55 7.21 -1.80
N VAL A 76 -13.07 6.23 -2.56
CA VAL A 76 -13.78 5.73 -3.75
C VAL A 76 -15.03 4.95 -3.33
N PHE A 77 -14.93 4.17 -2.26
CA PHE A 77 -16.06 3.42 -1.71
C PHE A 77 -17.20 4.33 -1.24
N ASP A 78 -16.88 5.40 -0.52
CA ASP A 78 -17.87 6.34 0.02
C ASP A 78 -18.62 7.12 -1.07
N GLN A 79 -17.98 7.29 -2.24
CA GLN A 79 -18.54 8.02 -3.40
C GLN A 79 -19.26 7.09 -4.39
N ALA A 80 -18.95 5.80 -4.38
CA ALA A 80 -19.54 4.82 -5.28
C ALA A 80 -21.00 4.55 -4.90
N LYS A 81 -21.93 4.84 -5.83
CA LYS A 81 -23.35 4.51 -5.69
C LYS A 81 -23.76 3.49 -6.74
N PRO A 82 -24.80 2.68 -6.48
CA PRO A 82 -25.35 1.79 -7.50
C PRO A 82 -25.66 2.55 -8.80
N LEU A 83 -25.44 1.90 -9.94
CA LEU A 83 -25.54 2.46 -11.30
C LEU A 83 -24.44 3.45 -11.69
N TYR A 84 -23.58 3.91 -10.78
CA TYR A 84 -22.49 4.80 -11.18
C TYR A 84 -21.48 4.05 -12.03
N ARG A 85 -21.06 4.69 -13.13
CA ARG A 85 -19.97 4.20 -13.96
C ARG A 85 -18.65 4.44 -13.25
N VAL A 86 -17.92 3.35 -13.03
CA VAL A 86 -16.57 3.37 -12.47
C VAL A 86 -15.60 2.85 -13.50
N SER A 87 -14.51 3.59 -13.71
CA SER A 87 -13.46 3.20 -14.65
C SER A 87 -12.07 3.51 -14.13
N LYS A 88 -11.12 2.67 -14.50
CA LYS A 88 -9.70 2.84 -14.22
C LYS A 88 -8.86 2.29 -15.37
N GLU A 89 -7.90 3.08 -15.82
CA GLU A 89 -6.86 2.66 -16.75
C GLU A 89 -5.67 2.02 -16.04
N ALA A 90 -4.99 1.09 -16.71
CA ALA A 90 -3.80 0.45 -16.18
C ALA A 90 -2.69 1.48 -15.87
N TRP A 91 -2.07 1.34 -14.69
CA TRP A 91 -1.04 2.24 -14.15
C TRP A 91 -1.51 3.67 -13.86
N SER A 92 -2.81 3.96 -14.00
CA SER A 92 -3.35 5.25 -13.58
C SER A 92 -3.39 5.34 -12.04
N PRO A 93 -2.95 6.48 -11.47
CA PRO A 93 -3.12 6.76 -10.05
C PRO A 93 -4.56 7.15 -9.68
N PHE A 94 -5.46 7.23 -10.68
CA PHE A 94 -6.82 7.68 -10.50
C PHE A 94 -7.84 6.59 -10.85
N ILE A 95 -8.95 6.61 -10.12
CA ILE A 95 -10.20 5.92 -10.44
C ILE A 95 -11.23 7.00 -10.77
N TYR A 96 -11.99 6.80 -11.84
CA TYR A 96 -13.04 7.72 -12.26
C TYR A 96 -14.40 7.16 -11.84
N ILE A 97 -15.23 7.98 -11.21
CA ILE A 97 -16.65 7.71 -10.90
C ILE A 97 -17.46 8.81 -11.56
N GLU A 98 -18.35 8.49 -12.51
CA GLU A 98 -19.16 9.50 -13.23
C GLU A 98 -18.30 10.70 -13.73
N GLU A 99 -17.11 10.40 -14.28
CA GLU A 99 -16.13 11.38 -14.77
C GLU A 99 -15.36 12.16 -13.68
N GLU A 100 -15.72 12.04 -12.40
CA GLU A 100 -14.94 12.59 -11.28
C GLU A 100 -13.73 11.72 -10.93
N ARG A 101 -12.58 12.37 -10.70
CA ARG A 101 -11.32 11.67 -10.38
C ARG A 101 -11.16 11.46 -8.87
N HIS A 102 -10.79 10.25 -8.49
CA HIS A 102 -10.48 9.85 -7.12
C HIS A 102 -9.15 9.11 -7.06
N ILE A 103 -8.46 9.16 -5.91
CA ILE A 103 -7.13 8.55 -5.77
C ILE A 103 -7.23 7.04 -5.59
N ASP A 104 -6.41 6.30 -6.36
CA ASP A 104 -6.28 4.86 -6.26
C ASP A 104 -5.61 4.42 -4.95
N LEU A 105 -6.07 3.29 -4.41
CA LEU A 105 -5.51 2.67 -3.21
C LEU A 105 -4.00 2.36 -3.34
N GLY A 106 -3.52 2.12 -4.56
CA GLY A 106 -2.12 1.85 -4.87
C GLY A 106 -1.18 2.98 -4.49
N ILE A 107 -1.64 4.24 -4.54
CA ILE A 107 -0.85 5.40 -4.13
C ILE A 107 -0.58 5.37 -2.63
N LYS A 108 -1.57 4.96 -1.81
CA LYS A 108 -1.38 4.76 -0.37
C LYS A 108 -0.30 3.71 -0.10
N TRP A 109 -0.35 2.58 -0.80
CA TRP A 109 0.64 1.52 -0.65
C TRP A 109 2.05 1.96 -1.09
N LEU A 110 2.14 2.75 -2.15
CA LEU A 110 3.40 3.32 -2.63
C LEU A 110 4.04 4.22 -1.57
N ILE A 111 3.26 5.13 -0.97
CA ILE A 111 3.73 6.02 0.10
C ILE A 111 4.24 5.21 1.30
N TRP A 112 3.48 4.21 1.76
CA TRP A 112 3.91 3.35 2.87
C TRP A 112 5.17 2.54 2.54
N GLY A 113 5.31 2.08 1.29
CA GLY A 113 6.54 1.43 0.82
C GLY A 113 7.75 2.35 0.93
N ILE A 114 7.64 3.59 0.46
CA ILE A 114 8.72 4.60 0.54
C ILE A 114 9.08 4.89 1.99
N ILE A 115 8.10 5.14 2.86
CA ILE A 115 8.32 5.36 4.30
C ILE A 115 9.07 4.17 4.93
N GLY A 116 8.67 2.94 4.59
CA GLY A 116 9.32 1.72 5.07
C GLY A 116 10.79 1.60 4.65
N VAL A 117 11.11 1.98 3.41
CA VAL A 117 12.51 2.03 2.92
C VAL A 117 13.30 3.08 3.68
N CYS A 118 12.79 4.31 3.81
CA CYS A 118 13.46 5.37 4.54
C CYS A 118 13.73 4.97 6.00
N ALA A 119 12.74 4.38 6.68
CA ALA A 119 12.89 3.90 8.05
C ALA A 119 13.95 2.79 8.16
N ALA A 120 13.99 1.86 7.20
CA ALA A 120 15.00 0.81 7.17
C ALA A 120 16.42 1.38 7.02
N VAL A 121 16.61 2.38 6.15
CA VAL A 121 17.92 3.04 5.95
C VAL A 121 18.36 3.79 7.21
N ILE A 122 17.47 4.58 7.82
CA ILE A 122 17.77 5.36 9.02
C ILE A 122 18.18 4.45 10.18
N ILE A 123 17.43 3.36 10.39
CA ILE A 123 17.74 2.40 11.46
C ILE A 123 19.05 1.69 11.16
N HIS A 124 19.28 1.24 9.92
CA HIS A 124 20.53 0.58 9.56
C HIS A 124 21.75 1.50 9.77
N GLY A 125 21.66 2.78 9.39
CA GLY A 125 22.71 3.76 9.65
C GLY A 125 22.97 3.97 11.15
N LYS A 126 21.91 4.17 11.94
CA LYS A 126 22.03 4.32 13.39
C LYS A 126 22.63 3.11 14.09
N THR A 127 22.28 1.88 13.67
CA THR A 127 22.88 0.67 14.25
C THR A 127 24.36 0.57 13.91
N ARG A 128 24.74 0.90 12.67
CA ARG A 128 26.13 0.87 12.22
C ARG A 128 27.01 1.87 12.98
N ASP A 129 26.52 3.08 13.25
CA ASP A 129 27.26 4.08 14.03
C ASP A 129 27.40 3.67 15.51
N ARG A 130 26.45 2.88 16.04
CA ARG A 130 26.45 2.43 17.43
C ARG A 130 27.45 1.30 17.70
N ASP A 131 27.75 0.48 16.69
CA ASP A 131 28.76 -0.58 16.78
C ASP A 131 30.21 -0.07 16.71
N VAL A 132 30.41 1.20 16.31
CA VAL A 132 31.74 1.85 16.29
C VAL A 132 32.09 2.50 17.65
N LEU A 133 31.10 2.70 18.52
CA LEU A 133 31.25 3.37 19.82
C LEU A 133 31.60 2.50 21.07
N PRO A 134 31.68 1.16 21.08
CA PRO A 134 32.10 0.44 22.29
C PRO A 134 33.62 0.27 22.44
N LEU A 135 34.42 0.51 21.40
CA LEU A 135 35.87 0.25 21.44
C LEU A 135 36.74 1.46 21.78
N ALA A 136 36.24 2.69 21.59
CA ALA A 136 37.01 3.90 21.86
C ALA A 136 37.04 4.31 23.34
N LEU A 137 36.30 3.61 24.22
CA LEU A 137 36.25 3.87 25.66
C LEU A 137 36.93 2.79 26.51
N LEU A 138 37.53 1.77 25.89
CA LEU A 138 38.23 0.67 26.59
C LEU A 138 39.75 0.67 26.37
N THR A 139 40.30 1.65 25.66
CA THR A 139 41.74 1.74 25.37
C THR A 139 42.50 2.79 26.19
N ASP A 140 41.83 3.50 27.10
CA ASP A 140 42.46 4.57 27.91
C ASP A 140 42.74 4.18 29.37
N GLU A 141 42.45 2.94 29.81
CA GLU A 141 42.68 2.50 31.20
C GLU A 141 43.92 1.62 31.43
N ASP A 142 44.72 1.28 30.41
CA ASP A 142 45.87 0.35 30.54
C ASP A 142 47.28 1.03 30.57
N GLU A 143 47.39 2.36 30.70
CA GLU A 143 48.70 3.05 30.75
C GLU A 143 49.00 3.80 32.07
N LEU A 144 48.61 3.26 33.23
CA LEU A 144 48.99 3.86 34.54
C LEU A 144 49.34 2.84 35.63
N GLU A 145 50.10 1.78 35.32
CA GLU A 145 50.81 1.02 36.37
C GLU A 145 52.16 0.54 35.83
N GLU A 146 53.22 1.36 35.95
CA GLU A 146 54.61 0.90 36.11
C GLU A 146 55.52 2.13 36.30
N ASP A 147 55.69 2.59 37.54
CA ASP A 147 56.93 3.21 38.03
C ASP A 147 56.87 3.39 39.56
N GLU A 148 56.72 2.28 40.28
CA GLU A 148 57.27 2.18 41.62
C GLU A 148 58.24 0.99 41.67
N ASP A 149 59.44 1.29 42.17
CA ASP A 149 60.42 0.37 42.74
C ASP A 149 61.67 0.03 41.90
N ARG A 150 62.65 0.93 41.95
CA ARG A 150 64.09 0.55 41.99
C ARG A 150 64.87 1.46 42.93
N SER A 151 65.00 1.06 44.19
CA SER A 151 66.29 1.17 44.90
C SER A 151 67.11 -0.08 44.62
N PRO A 152 68.44 0.03 44.50
CA PRO A 152 69.24 -0.52 45.60
C PRO A 152 70.51 0.28 45.93
N GLU A 153 70.80 0.25 47.24
CA GLU A 153 72.10 0.21 47.96
C GLU A 153 73.30 1.05 47.49
#